data_AF-A0A645GXL3-F1
#
_entry.id   AF-A0A645GXL3-F1
#
_cell.length_a   1.000
_cell.length_b   1.000
_cell.length_c   1.000
_cell.angle_alpha   90.00
_cell.angle_beta   90.00
_cell.angle_gamma   90.00
#
_symmetry.space_group_name_H-M   'P 1'
#
loop_
_entity.id
_entity.type
_entity.pdbx_description
1 polymer ?
#
loop_
_entity_poly.entity_id
_entity_poly.type
_entity_poly.pdbx_seq_one_letter_code
_entity_poly.pdbx_strand_id
1 'polypeptide(L)'
;MIKELNEKEVDKFVIDLRYNTGGSSTLMDDFVTQLYDVKKLRDKGKIFVITGRQTFSAGVMACNSLNKSTNAIFFGEPTGGNVNSYGYMHMFTLPNSKLEASYSTDYYDLDPSYKDSFVPDVIVEQSFDNYLKGIDDVYEAVKAYGKE
;
A
#
# COMPACT_ATOMS: atom_id res chain seq x y z
N MET A 1 10.24 -13.86 6.62
CA MET A 1 10.05 -13.18 5.33
C MET A 1 11.36 -12.76 4.67
N ILE A 2 12.07 -11.68 5.07
CA ILE A 2 13.30 -11.22 4.37
C ILE A 2 14.35 -12.33 4.22
N LYS A 3 14.57 -13.13 5.27
CA LYS A 3 15.43 -14.32 5.21
C LYS A 3 15.00 -15.28 4.08
N GLU A 4 13.72 -15.62 4.00
CA GLU A 4 13.20 -16.51 2.96
C GLU A 4 13.31 -15.90 1.56
N LEU A 5 13.08 -14.59 1.43
CA LEU A 5 13.28 -13.89 0.16
C LEU A 5 14.74 -13.96 -0.27
N ASN A 6 15.72 -14.00 0.64
CA ASN A 6 17.12 -14.20 0.27
C ASN A 6 17.42 -15.67 -0.11
N GLU A 7 16.90 -16.63 0.65
CA GLU A 7 17.26 -18.05 0.54
C GLU A 7 16.52 -18.81 -0.58
N LYS A 8 15.29 -18.40 -0.92
CA LYS A 8 14.45 -19.10 -1.91
C LYS A 8 14.40 -18.36 -3.23
N GLU A 9 14.36 -19.08 -4.34
CA GLU A 9 14.09 -18.48 -5.64
C GLU A 9 12.64 -17.99 -5.70
N VAL A 10 12.47 -16.70 -5.98
CA VAL A 10 11.18 -16.01 -6.07
C VAL A 10 11.17 -15.22 -7.36
N ASP A 11 10.27 -15.57 -8.26
CA ASP A 11 10.15 -14.86 -9.54
C ASP A 11 9.36 -13.56 -9.41
N LYS A 12 8.25 -13.59 -8.67
CA LYS A 12 7.40 -12.44 -8.37
C LYS A 12 7.08 -12.38 -6.88
N PHE A 13 7.21 -11.21 -6.28
CA PHE A 13 6.84 -10.93 -4.90
C PHE A 13 5.67 -9.93 -4.89
N VAL A 14 4.55 -10.33 -4.26
CA VAL A 14 3.32 -9.51 -4.21
C VAL A 14 3.12 -9.04 -2.77
N ILE A 15 2.95 -7.72 -2.61
CA ILE A 15 2.61 -7.08 -1.33
C ILE A 15 1.18 -6.57 -1.44
N ASP A 16 0.27 -7.13 -0.65
CA ASP A 16 -1.13 -6.74 -0.68
C ASP A 16 -1.44 -5.70 0.40
N LEU A 17 -1.74 -4.48 -0.02
CA LEU A 17 -2.10 -3.35 0.84
C LEU A 17 -3.58 -2.95 0.70
N ARG A 18 -4.40 -3.71 -0.05
CA ARG A 18 -5.73 -3.27 -0.48
C ARG A 18 -6.69 -2.96 0.66
N TYR A 19 -6.48 -3.62 1.81
CA TYR A 19 -7.25 -3.44 3.05
C TYR A 19 -6.40 -2.87 4.20
N ASN A 20 -5.22 -2.31 3.92
CA ASN A 20 -4.35 -1.73 4.92
C ASN A 20 -4.77 -0.30 5.27
N THR A 21 -5.52 -0.15 6.35
CA THR A 21 -6.07 1.15 6.79
C THR A 21 -5.10 2.05 7.56
N GLY A 22 -3.84 1.61 7.74
CA GLY A 22 -2.81 2.35 8.47
C GLY A 22 -2.27 1.62 9.69
N GLY A 23 -1.65 2.38 10.61
CA GLY A 23 -0.90 1.85 11.75
C GLY A 23 0.43 2.56 11.92
N SER A 24 1.46 1.81 12.32
CA SER A 24 2.81 2.37 12.50
C SER A 24 3.56 2.42 11.18
N SER A 25 3.89 3.64 10.70
CA SER A 25 4.68 3.82 9.47
C SER A 25 6.10 3.27 9.59
N THR A 26 6.71 3.34 10.77
CA THR A 26 8.08 2.86 11.03
C THR A 26 8.27 1.38 10.68
N LEU A 27 7.27 0.54 10.94
CA LEU A 27 7.33 -0.89 10.59
C LEU A 27 7.44 -1.10 9.08
N MET A 28 6.78 -0.25 8.31
CA MET A 28 6.84 -0.31 6.85
C MET A 28 8.17 0.25 6.34
N ASP A 29 8.64 1.37 6.88
CA ASP A 29 9.91 1.96 6.45
C ASP A 29 11.10 1.01 6.70
N ASP A 30 11.12 0.34 7.85
CA ASP A 30 12.11 -0.70 8.17
C ASP A 30 12.01 -1.90 7.21
N PHE A 31 10.77 -2.31 6.86
CA PHE A 31 10.55 -3.40 5.91
C PHE A 31 11.00 -3.01 4.49
N VAL A 32 10.66 -1.82 4.01
CA VAL A 32 11.03 -1.32 2.68
C VAL A 32 12.55 -1.21 2.57
N THR A 33 13.21 -0.73 3.63
CA THR A 33 14.68 -0.66 3.70
C THR A 33 15.30 -2.05 3.54
N GLN A 34 14.81 -3.05 4.29
CA GLN A 34 15.30 -4.42 4.17
C GLN A 34 14.97 -5.05 2.81
N LEU A 35 13.83 -4.72 2.23
CA LEU A 35 13.40 -5.21 0.92
C LEU A 35 14.31 -4.69 -0.20
N TYR A 36 14.74 -3.42 -0.11
CA TYR A 36 15.69 -2.81 -1.05
C TYR A 36 17.03 -3.57 -1.12
N ASP A 37 17.45 -4.20 -0.03
CA ASP A 37 18.69 -4.98 0.03
C ASP A 37 18.56 -6.38 -0.59
N VAL A 38 17.35 -6.85 -0.88
CA VAL A 38 17.10 -8.11 -1.60
C VAL A 38 17.37 -7.90 -3.10
N LYS A 39 18.64 -8.01 -3.49
CA LYS A 39 19.13 -7.67 -4.85
C LYS A 39 18.32 -8.27 -6.00
N LYS A 40 17.89 -9.52 -5.88
CA LYS A 40 17.13 -10.23 -6.94
C LYS A 40 15.70 -9.72 -7.15
N LEU A 41 15.20 -8.86 -6.27
CA LEU A 41 13.90 -8.20 -6.41
C LEU A 41 14.01 -6.75 -6.90
N ARG A 42 15.22 -6.24 -7.21
CA ARG A 42 15.42 -4.86 -7.64
C ARG A 42 14.93 -4.58 -9.05
N ASP A 43 14.89 -5.58 -9.91
CA ASP A 43 14.52 -5.38 -11.30
C ASP A 43 13.00 -5.11 -11.44
N LYS A 44 12.64 -4.30 -12.43
CA LYS A 44 11.22 -4.02 -12.73
C LYS A 44 10.50 -5.33 -13.05
N GLY A 45 9.29 -5.50 -12.51
CA GLY A 45 8.50 -6.72 -12.68
C GLY A 45 8.84 -7.84 -11.69
N LYS A 46 9.64 -7.56 -10.65
CA LYS A 46 9.88 -8.49 -9.53
C LYS A 46 8.99 -8.22 -8.32
N ILE A 47 8.70 -6.95 -8.03
CA ILE A 47 7.81 -6.55 -6.93
C ILE A 47 6.51 -6.01 -7.51
N PHE A 48 5.39 -6.47 -6.96
CA PHE A 48 4.06 -6.01 -7.26
C PHE A 48 3.37 -5.58 -5.99
N VAL A 49 2.63 -4.48 -6.04
CA VAL A 49 1.90 -3.97 -4.88
C VAL A 49 0.44 -3.85 -5.26
N ILE A 50 -0.45 -4.38 -4.42
CA ILE A 50 -1.90 -4.27 -4.63
C ILE A 50 -2.45 -3.17 -3.71
N THR A 51 -3.14 -2.19 -4.29
CA THR A 51 -3.80 -1.11 -3.56
C THR A 51 -5.31 -1.18 -3.72
N GLY A 52 -6.02 -0.57 -2.78
CA GLY A 52 -7.47 -0.57 -2.80
C GLY A 52 -8.04 0.67 -2.12
N ARG A 53 -9.35 0.86 -2.27
CA ARG A 53 -10.08 1.99 -1.66
C ARG A 53 -10.01 2.02 -0.14
N GLN A 54 -9.63 0.92 0.51
CA GLN A 54 -9.42 0.85 1.97
C GLN A 54 -7.96 1.07 2.38
N THR A 55 -7.03 1.21 1.43
CA THR A 55 -5.66 1.63 1.72
C THR A 55 -5.67 3.08 2.21
N PHE A 56 -5.31 3.30 3.48
CA PHE A 56 -5.49 4.58 4.16
C PHE A 56 -4.34 4.89 5.14
N SER A 57 -4.15 6.17 5.49
CA SER A 57 -3.16 6.62 6.49
C SER A 57 -1.75 6.04 6.24
N ALA A 58 -1.16 5.35 7.22
CA ALA A 58 0.16 4.72 7.06
C ALA A 58 0.20 3.65 5.93
N GLY A 59 -0.94 3.12 5.48
CA GLY A 59 -1.02 2.30 4.27
C GLY A 59 -0.75 3.09 2.98
N VAL A 60 -1.12 4.37 2.93
CA VAL A 60 -0.75 5.27 1.83
C VAL A 60 0.72 5.65 1.93
N MET A 61 1.23 5.90 3.14
CA MET A 61 2.67 6.09 3.37
C MET A 61 3.47 4.88 2.88
N ALA A 62 2.99 3.67 3.13
CA ALA A 62 3.58 2.44 2.62
C ALA A 62 3.66 2.40 1.09
N CYS A 63 2.58 2.78 0.40
CA CYS A 63 2.56 2.86 -1.06
C CYS A 63 3.61 3.86 -1.56
N ASN A 64 3.68 5.05 -0.95
CA ASN A 64 4.65 6.07 -1.30
C ASN A 64 6.10 5.62 -1.04
N SER A 65 6.39 5.01 0.12
CA SER A 65 7.72 4.49 0.46
C SER A 65 8.16 3.39 -0.51
N LEU A 66 7.28 2.43 -0.84
CA LEU A 66 7.54 1.38 -1.82
C LEU A 66 7.78 1.95 -3.23
N ASN A 67 6.97 2.91 -3.65
CA ASN A 67 7.11 3.58 -4.96
C ASN A 67 8.43 4.33 -5.10
N LYS A 68 8.89 5.01 -4.03
CA LYS A 68 10.15 5.76 -4.02
C LYS A 68 11.39 4.88 -3.91
N SER A 69 11.27 3.75 -3.22
CA SER A 69 12.43 2.94 -2.82
C SER A 69 12.62 1.69 -3.66
N THR A 70 11.66 1.33 -4.51
CA THR A 70 11.69 0.09 -5.29
C THR A 70 11.22 0.31 -6.73
N ASN A 71 11.44 -0.67 -7.60
CA ASN A 71 10.87 -0.71 -8.95
C ASN A 71 9.53 -1.50 -8.98
N ALA A 72 8.75 -1.40 -7.90
CA ALA A 72 7.46 -2.07 -7.78
C ALA A 72 6.47 -1.57 -8.84
N ILE A 73 5.53 -2.43 -9.22
CA ILE A 73 4.41 -2.09 -10.11
C ILE A 73 3.12 -2.23 -9.31
N PHE A 74 2.32 -1.17 -9.31
CA PHE A 74 1.11 -1.07 -8.51
C PHE A 74 -0.14 -1.47 -9.31
N PHE A 75 -0.99 -2.29 -8.71
CA PHE A 75 -2.23 -2.79 -9.29
C PHE A 75 -3.41 -2.53 -8.35
N GLY A 76 -4.60 -2.33 -8.91
CA GLY A 76 -5.85 -2.28 -8.13
C GLY A 76 -6.55 -0.95 -8.27
N GLU A 77 -7.00 -0.38 -7.16
CA GLU A 77 -7.75 0.89 -7.14
C GLU A 77 -6.94 2.02 -6.49
N PRO A 78 -7.25 3.29 -6.80
CA PRO A 78 -6.72 4.42 -6.04
C PRO A 78 -6.96 4.26 -4.54
N THR A 79 -6.00 4.70 -3.74
CA THR A 79 -6.09 4.61 -2.28
C THR A 79 -7.23 5.46 -1.74
N GLY A 80 -7.82 5.04 -0.62
CA GLY A 80 -8.86 5.83 0.05
C GLY A 80 -8.32 7.08 0.76
N GLY A 81 -7.04 7.08 1.12
CA GLY A 81 -6.36 8.25 1.69
C GLY A 81 -5.56 9.02 0.65
N ASN A 82 -5.44 10.33 0.85
CA ASN A 82 -4.57 11.18 0.04
C ASN A 82 -3.10 11.00 0.44
N VAL A 83 -2.20 11.11 -0.56
CA VAL A 83 -0.74 11.04 -0.35
C VAL A 83 -0.30 12.18 0.56
N ASN A 84 -0.80 13.39 0.32
CA ASN A 84 -0.57 14.54 1.18
C ASN A 84 -1.84 14.81 1.99
N SER A 85 -1.77 14.66 3.31
CA SER A 85 -2.94 14.73 4.17
C SER A 85 -2.62 15.06 5.63
N TYR A 86 -3.63 15.52 6.35
CA TYR A 86 -3.56 15.65 7.80
C TYR A 86 -3.68 14.29 8.49
N GLY A 87 -2.77 14.00 9.42
CA GLY A 87 -2.80 12.82 10.27
C GLY A 87 -2.29 13.13 11.67
N TYR A 88 -1.75 12.11 12.34
CA TYR A 88 -1.41 12.12 13.76
C TYR A 88 -2.64 12.45 14.63
N MET A 89 -3.30 11.40 15.09
CA MET A 89 -4.59 11.52 15.75
C MET A 89 -4.42 11.82 17.24
N HIS A 90 -4.95 12.95 17.69
CA HIS A 90 -5.17 13.20 19.11
C HIS A 90 -6.61 12.87 19.47
N MET A 91 -6.80 12.12 20.55
CA MET A 91 -8.12 11.83 21.15
C MET A 91 -8.33 12.61 22.43
N PHE A 92 -9.57 13.04 22.68
CA PHE A 92 -9.99 13.66 23.95
C PHE A 92 -11.43 13.26 24.29
N THR A 93 -11.77 13.32 25.58
CA THR A 93 -13.10 12.97 26.08
C THR A 93 -13.89 14.22 26.41
N LEU A 94 -15.12 14.32 25.90
CA LEU A 94 -15.99 15.47 26.17
C LEU A 94 -16.43 15.50 27.64
N PRO A 95 -16.38 16.66 28.32
CA PRO A 95 -16.54 16.75 29.77
C PRO A 95 -17.93 16.32 30.25
N ASN A 96 -18.97 16.57 29.47
CA ASN A 96 -20.37 16.33 29.87
C ASN A 96 -20.91 14.98 29.33
N SER A 97 -20.77 14.72 28.03
CA SER A 97 -21.32 13.53 27.38
C SER A 97 -20.45 12.28 27.54
N LYS A 98 -19.17 12.45 27.88
CA LYS A 98 -18.15 11.38 27.93
C LYS A 98 -17.87 10.70 26.59
N LEU A 99 -18.34 11.26 25.48
CA LEU A 99 -17.97 10.79 24.15
C LEU A 99 -16.49 11.08 23.87
N GLU A 100 -15.85 10.15 23.16
CA GLU A 100 -14.52 10.35 22.62
C GLU A 100 -14.60 11.07 21.27
N ALA A 101 -13.79 12.09 21.11
CA ALA A 101 -13.60 12.79 19.85
C ALA A 101 -12.13 12.72 19.47
N SER A 102 -11.85 12.72 18.17
CA SER A 102 -10.50 12.72 17.64
C SER A 102 -10.33 13.77 16.54
N TYR A 103 -9.11 14.25 16.39
CA TYR A 103 -8.72 15.16 15.33
C TYR A 103 -7.26 14.96 14.95
N SER A 104 -6.92 15.31 13.71
CA SER A 104 -5.55 15.30 13.20
C SER A 104 -4.81 16.56 13.64
N THR A 105 -3.54 16.44 14.02
CA THR A 105 -2.72 17.59 14.43
C THR A 105 -1.65 17.97 13.42
N ASP A 106 -1.20 17.02 12.59
CA ASP A 106 0.00 17.18 11.77
C ASP A 106 -0.36 17.07 10.29
N TYR A 107 0.32 17.83 9.44
CA TYR A 107 0.20 17.71 7.99
C TYR A 107 1.39 16.93 7.43
N TYR A 108 1.12 15.84 6.72
CA TYR A 108 2.14 15.06 6.01
C TYR A 108 2.19 15.48 4.54
N ASP A 109 3.33 16.06 4.14
CA ASP A 109 3.65 16.42 2.75
C ASP A 109 4.62 15.37 2.18
N LEU A 110 4.08 14.21 1.79
CA LEU A 110 4.86 13.03 1.42
C LEU A 110 5.42 13.12 -0.01
N ASP A 111 4.65 13.66 -0.94
CA ASP A 111 5.06 13.83 -2.33
C ASP A 111 4.23 14.90 -3.06
N PRO A 112 4.81 16.07 -3.38
CA PRO A 112 4.07 17.18 -3.98
C PRO A 112 3.58 16.92 -5.42
N SER A 113 4.03 15.83 -6.07
CA SER A 113 3.51 15.44 -7.38
C SER A 113 2.08 14.90 -7.32
N TYR A 114 1.63 14.47 -6.14
CA TYR A 114 0.27 14.00 -5.91
C TYR A 114 -0.60 15.13 -5.34
N LYS A 115 -1.78 15.30 -5.92
CA LYS A 115 -2.81 16.21 -5.37
C LYS A 115 -3.75 15.50 -4.41
N ASP A 116 -4.04 14.22 -4.68
CA ASP A 116 -5.08 13.45 -4.00
C ASP A 116 -4.54 12.05 -3.60
N SER A 117 -5.32 10.99 -3.85
CA SER A 117 -4.96 9.58 -3.65
C SER A 117 -3.71 9.14 -4.40
N PHE A 118 -3.06 8.10 -3.88
CA PHE A 118 -2.07 7.34 -4.64
C PHE A 118 -2.82 6.54 -5.72
N VAL A 119 -2.40 6.67 -6.98
CA VAL A 119 -3.02 6.00 -8.13
C VAL A 119 -2.10 4.86 -8.58
N PRO A 120 -2.58 3.60 -8.66
CA PRO A 120 -1.76 2.49 -9.11
C PRO A 120 -1.40 2.60 -10.61
N ASP A 121 -0.30 1.98 -11.02
CA ASP A 121 0.14 1.95 -12.43
C ASP A 121 -0.90 1.27 -13.34
N VAL A 122 -1.56 0.22 -12.82
CA VAL A 122 -2.56 -0.55 -13.54
C VAL A 122 -3.85 -0.60 -12.73
N ILE A 123 -4.86 0.13 -13.19
CA ILE A 123 -6.17 0.15 -12.53
C ILE A 123 -6.92 -1.15 -12.84
N VAL A 124 -7.31 -1.87 -11.78
CA VAL A 124 -8.09 -3.10 -11.84
C VAL A 124 -9.09 -3.08 -10.70
N GLU A 125 -10.38 -3.20 -11.03
CA GLU A 125 -11.46 -3.29 -10.05
C GLU A 125 -11.92 -4.73 -9.90
N GLN A 126 -12.19 -5.15 -8.67
CA GLN A 126 -12.80 -6.45 -8.41
C GLN A 126 -14.24 -6.45 -8.91
N SER A 127 -14.54 -7.34 -9.87
CA SER A 127 -15.92 -7.55 -10.31
C SER A 127 -16.69 -8.40 -9.32
N PHE A 128 -17.98 -8.10 -9.15
CA PHE A 128 -18.86 -8.89 -8.29
C PHE A 128 -19.00 -10.33 -8.77
N ASP A 129 -19.07 -10.55 -10.08
CA ASP A 129 -19.18 -11.89 -10.66
C ASP A 129 -17.95 -12.76 -10.37
N ASN A 130 -16.74 -12.21 -10.46
CA ASN A 130 -15.53 -12.95 -10.11
C ASN A 130 -15.38 -13.10 -8.60
N TYR A 131 -15.81 -12.10 -7.81
CA TYR A 131 -15.86 -12.22 -6.36
C TYR A 131 -16.72 -13.40 -5.91
N LEU A 132 -17.93 -13.54 -6.47
CA LEU A 132 -18.81 -14.68 -6.19
C LEU A 132 -18.20 -16.04 -6.58
N LYS A 133 -17.30 -16.05 -7.56
CA LYS A 133 -16.56 -17.25 -8.00
C LYS A 133 -15.26 -17.48 -7.22
N GLY A 134 -14.91 -16.61 -6.27
CA GLY A 134 -13.64 -16.67 -5.55
C GLY A 134 -12.41 -16.31 -6.40
N ILE A 135 -12.61 -15.59 -7.51
CA ILE A 135 -11.55 -15.11 -8.40
C ILE A 135 -11.21 -13.67 -8.01
N ASP A 136 -9.95 -13.46 -7.65
CA ASP A 136 -9.38 -12.14 -7.36
C ASP A 136 -8.86 -11.50 -8.66
N ASP A 137 -9.61 -10.54 -9.20
CA ASP A 137 -9.31 -9.88 -10.47
C ASP A 137 -7.93 -9.20 -10.46
N VAL A 138 -7.59 -8.58 -9.33
CA VAL A 138 -6.34 -7.81 -9.19
C VAL A 138 -5.15 -8.76 -9.10
N TYR A 139 -5.29 -9.85 -8.34
CA TYR A 139 -4.27 -10.89 -8.27
C TYR A 139 -4.06 -11.59 -9.62
N GLU A 140 -5.14 -11.92 -10.35
CA GLU A 140 -5.03 -12.53 -11.68
C GLU A 140 -4.34 -11.59 -12.69
N ALA A 141 -4.59 -10.28 -12.60
CA ALA A 141 -3.86 -9.29 -13.40
C ALA A 141 -2.36 -9.27 -13.08
N VAL A 142 -1.98 -9.24 -11.79
CA VAL A 142 -0.56 -9.32 -11.36
C VAL A 142 0.10 -10.62 -11.86
N LYS A 143 -0.62 -11.73 -11.77
CA LYS A 143 -0.14 -13.05 -12.21
C LYS A 143 0.07 -13.11 -13.72
N ALA A 144 -0.79 -12.46 -14.51
CA ALA A 144 -0.69 -12.38 -15.97
C ALA A 144 0.40 -11.42 -16.47
N TYR A 145 0.80 -10.43 -15.66
CA TYR A 145 1.81 -9.43 -16.06
C TYR A 145 3.11 -10.08 -16.59
N GLY A 146 3.54 -9.68 -17.78
CA GLY A 146 4.79 -10.16 -18.39
C GLY A 146 4.75 -11.60 -18.92
N LYS A 147 3.58 -12.23 -18.99
CA LYS A 147 3.38 -13.46 -19.78
C LYS A 147 2.97 -13.05 -21.19
N GLU A 148 3.82 -13.37 -22.17
CA GLU A 148 3.44 -13.39 -23.59
C GLU A 148 2.54 -14.59 -23.90
#